data_AF-V5IHE9-F1
#
_entry.id   AF-V5IHE9-F1
#
_cell.length_a   1.000
_cell.length_b   1.000
_cell.length_c   1.000
_cell.angle_alpha   90.00
_cell.angle_beta   90.00
_cell.angle_gamma   90.00
#
_symmetry.space_group_name_H-M   'P 1'
#
loop_
_entity.id
_entity.type
_entity.pdbx_description
1 polymer ?
#
loop_
_entity_poly.entity_id
_entity_poly.type
_entity_poly.pdbx_seq_one_letter_code
_entity_poly.pdbx_strand_id
1 'polypeptide(L)'
;DTAPFDVLKVDTEDFATQLTLLDRDVFRKIRPEELTSCGWNKRNKMAIAPNVVAFTCRFNHVSLWVVREVLRGRTARHRAELVSHFVRLGKRLQELGNLHGACAVLSALQSAPVFRLGKTWAQVGRRERQSLARLARLFSEQD
;
A
#
# COMPACT_ATOMS: atom_id res chain seq x y z
N ASP A 1 -1.04 9.35 29.18
CA ASP A 1 -1.97 9.73 28.10
C ASP A 1 -1.24 10.02 26.79
N THR A 2 -1.00 9.00 25.98
CA THR A 2 -0.56 9.20 24.60
C THR A 2 -1.79 9.46 23.74
N ALA A 3 -1.90 10.67 23.19
CA ALA A 3 -2.95 10.98 22.22
C ALA A 3 -2.94 9.93 21.09
N PRO A 4 -4.12 9.47 20.62
CA PRO A 4 -4.18 8.50 19.54
C PRO A 4 -3.49 9.04 18.29
N PHE A 5 -2.63 8.23 17.68
CA PHE A 5 -1.90 8.58 16.45
C PHE A 5 -2.89 8.87 15.31
N ASP A 6 -2.68 9.99 14.62
CA ASP A 6 -3.50 10.44 13.50
C ASP A 6 -2.67 10.42 12.22
N VAL A 7 -3.03 9.52 11.31
CA VAL A 7 -2.35 9.34 10.01
C VAL A 7 -2.36 10.62 9.19
N LEU A 8 -3.40 11.45 9.30
CA LEU A 8 -3.51 12.68 8.51
C LEU A 8 -2.52 13.77 8.95
N LYS A 9 -1.89 13.63 10.11
CA LYS A 9 -0.91 14.60 10.66
C LYS A 9 0.53 14.34 10.24
N VAL A 10 0.83 13.20 9.63
CA VAL A 10 2.17 12.88 9.13
C VAL A 10 2.19 13.16 7.63
N ASP A 11 3.26 13.73 7.09
CA ASP A 11 3.32 13.98 5.66
C ASP A 11 3.37 12.66 4.87
N THR A 12 2.75 12.65 3.71
CA THR A 12 2.86 11.54 2.75
C THR A 12 4.29 11.26 2.33
N GLU A 13 5.17 12.27 2.28
CA GLU A 13 6.59 12.13 1.99
C GLU A 13 7.32 11.36 3.10
N ASP A 14 7.02 11.68 4.36
CA ASP A 14 7.60 10.98 5.51
C ASP A 14 7.17 9.51 5.51
N PHE A 15 5.87 9.25 5.32
CA PHE A 15 5.39 7.87 5.19
C PHE A 15 6.04 7.14 4.01
N ALA A 16 6.14 7.79 2.84
CA ALA A 16 6.74 7.16 1.66
C ALA A 16 8.20 6.79 1.92
N THR A 17 8.96 7.69 2.55
CA THR A 17 10.36 7.48 2.92
C THR A 17 10.49 6.32 3.91
N GLN A 18 9.72 6.33 5.01
CA GLN A 18 9.80 5.28 6.03
C GLN A 18 9.38 3.92 5.50
N LEU A 19 8.29 3.85 4.73
CA LEU A 19 7.87 2.59 4.09
C LEU A 19 8.94 2.07 3.13
N THR A 20 9.55 2.96 2.33
CA THR A 20 10.61 2.58 1.40
C THR A 20 11.86 2.08 2.11
N LEU A 21 12.26 2.66 3.24
CA LEU A 21 13.36 2.15 4.06
C LEU A 21 13.07 0.73 4.57
N LEU A 22 11.87 0.51 5.10
CA LEU A 22 11.45 -0.80 5.62
C LEU A 22 11.34 -1.85 4.51
N ASP A 23 10.80 -1.49 3.35
CA ASP A 23 10.66 -2.39 2.20
C ASP A 23 12.04 -2.76 1.65
N ARG A 24 12.93 -1.77 1.46
CA ARG A 24 14.30 -1.97 0.99
C ARG A 24 15.07 -2.94 1.87
N ASP A 25 14.88 -2.87 3.19
CA ASP A 25 15.58 -3.71 4.15
C ASP A 25 15.22 -5.19 4.06
N VAL A 26 14.00 -5.51 3.64
CA VAL A 26 13.59 -6.88 3.38
C VAL A 26 13.97 -7.30 1.96
N PHE A 27 13.77 -6.42 0.98
CA PHE A 27 14.09 -6.68 -0.42
C PHE A 27 15.55 -7.07 -0.63
N ARG A 28 16.50 -6.36 -0.01
CA ARG A 28 17.94 -6.65 -0.11
C ARG A 28 18.38 -7.98 0.50
N LYS A 29 17.52 -8.64 1.28
CA LYS A 29 17.82 -9.94 1.90
C LYS A 29 17.40 -11.12 1.03
N ILE A 30 16.59 -10.89 -0.01
CA ILE A 30 16.14 -11.95 -0.92
C ILE A 30 17.35 -12.51 -1.65
N ARG A 31 17.56 -13.82 -1.51
CA ARG A 31 18.63 -14.52 -2.21
C ARG A 31 18.13 -15.11 -3.55
N PRO A 32 18.99 -15.23 -4.57
CA PRO A 32 18.59 -15.81 -5.85
C PRO A 32 17.98 -17.22 -5.74
N GLU A 33 18.46 -18.04 -4.80
CA GLU A 33 17.99 -19.42 -4.61
C GLU A 33 16.54 -19.47 -4.12
N GLU A 34 16.11 -18.46 -3.38
CA GLU A 34 14.72 -18.33 -2.95
C GLU A 34 13.79 -18.11 -4.15
N LEU A 35 14.29 -17.43 -5.19
CA LEU A 35 13.56 -17.13 -6.42
C LEU A 35 13.58 -18.32 -7.40
N THR A 36 14.74 -18.96 -7.59
CA THR A 36 14.85 -20.09 -8.52
C THR A 36 14.15 -21.35 -8.01
N SER A 37 14.00 -21.51 -6.69
CA SER A 37 13.28 -22.65 -6.10
C SER A 37 11.75 -22.63 -6.31
N CYS A 38 11.19 -21.49 -6.70
CA CYS A 38 9.75 -21.23 -6.77
C CYS A 38 9.02 -21.67 -5.47
N GLY A 39 9.69 -21.52 -4.33
CA GLY A 39 9.30 -22.13 -3.06
C GLY A 39 8.30 -21.33 -2.22
N TRP A 40 8.06 -20.06 -2.54
CA TRP A 40 7.29 -19.13 -1.70
C TRP A 40 5.80 -19.49 -1.55
N ASN A 41 5.27 -20.38 -2.40
CA ASN A 41 3.89 -20.89 -2.31
C ASN A 41 3.79 -22.32 -1.76
N LYS A 42 4.91 -22.94 -1.37
CA LYS A 42 4.94 -24.33 -0.85
C LYS A 42 4.67 -24.39 0.66
N ARG A 43 4.35 -25.58 1.19
CA ARG A 43 4.06 -25.79 2.62
C ARG A 43 5.23 -25.37 3.53
N ASN A 44 6.47 -25.58 3.07
CA ASN A 44 7.70 -25.21 3.78
C ASN A 44 8.32 -23.89 3.27
N LYS A 45 7.51 -22.97 2.71
CA LYS A 45 7.95 -21.68 2.18
C LYS A 45 8.83 -20.85 3.14
N MET A 46 8.58 -20.94 4.45
CA MET A 46 9.37 -20.22 5.46
C MET A 46 10.80 -20.75 5.59
N ALA A 47 11.06 -21.99 5.17
CA ALA A 47 12.40 -22.57 5.14
C ALA A 47 13.07 -22.35 3.78
N ILE A 48 12.31 -22.45 2.68
CA ILE A 48 12.86 -22.36 1.31
C ILE A 48 13.06 -20.91 0.85
N ALA A 49 12.09 -20.04 1.10
CA ALA A 49 12.06 -18.67 0.58
C ALA A 49 11.65 -17.65 1.67
N PRO A 50 12.33 -17.63 2.84
CA PRO A 50 11.95 -16.82 3.98
C PRO A 50 11.83 -15.32 3.66
N ASN A 51 12.73 -14.77 2.85
CA ASN A 51 12.77 -13.34 2.55
C ASN A 51 11.73 -12.97 1.49
N VAL A 52 11.47 -13.84 0.51
CA VAL A 52 10.35 -13.65 -0.44
C VAL A 52 9.01 -13.65 0.29
N VAL A 53 8.83 -14.58 1.24
CA VAL A 53 7.62 -14.62 2.06
C VAL A 53 7.55 -13.38 2.96
N ALA A 54 8.65 -12.95 3.58
CA ALA A 54 8.69 -11.73 4.38
C ALA A 54 8.32 -10.48 3.57
N PHE A 55 8.78 -10.40 2.32
CA PHE A 55 8.44 -9.28 1.43
C PHE A 55 6.97 -9.29 1.02
N THR A 56 6.40 -10.48 0.75
CA THR A 56 4.95 -10.66 0.58
C THR A 56 4.16 -10.27 1.83
N CYS A 57 4.66 -10.62 3.03
CA CYS A 57 4.05 -10.21 4.29
C CYS A 57 4.05 -8.69 4.46
N ARG A 58 5.13 -8.00 4.05
CA ARG A 58 5.18 -6.53 4.06
C ARG A 58 4.13 -5.90 3.14
N PHE A 59 3.97 -6.41 1.91
CA PHE A 59 2.90 -6.00 1.01
C PHE A 59 1.52 -6.06 1.67
N ASN A 60 1.22 -7.21 2.28
CA ASN A 60 -0.06 -7.45 2.95
C ASN A 60 -0.25 -6.55 4.17
N HIS A 61 0.81 -6.32 4.95
CA HIS A 61 0.78 -5.43 6.10
C HIS A 61 0.40 -4.00 5.68
N VAL A 62 1.09 -3.45 4.67
CA VAL A 62 0.80 -2.10 4.15
C VAL A 62 -0.62 -2.04 3.61
N SER A 63 -1.03 -3.04 2.84
CA SER A 63 -2.37 -3.11 2.26
C SER A 63 -3.46 -3.10 3.33
N LEU A 64 -3.33 -3.97 4.33
CA LEU A 64 -4.30 -4.07 5.43
C LEU A 64 -4.29 -2.83 6.33
N TRP A 65 -3.13 -2.19 6.53
CA TRP A 65 -3.04 -0.92 7.26
C TRP A 65 -3.85 0.17 6.56
N VAL A 66 -3.69 0.35 5.25
CA VAL A 66 -4.47 1.32 4.47
C VAL A 66 -5.98 1.05 4.58
N VAL A 67 -6.40 -0.21 4.37
CA VAL A 67 -7.81 -0.60 4.50
C VAL A 67 -8.34 -0.28 5.90
N ARG A 68 -7.59 -0.67 6.94
CA ARG A 68 -7.98 -0.45 8.35
C ARG A 68 -8.16 1.02 8.66
N GLU A 69 -7.22 1.87 8.26
CA GLU A 69 -7.28 3.30 8.54
C GLU A 69 -8.45 3.97 7.81
N VAL A 70 -8.68 3.64 6.54
CA VAL A 70 -9.86 4.14 5.82
C VAL A 70 -11.16 3.69 6.50
N LEU A 71 -11.28 2.44 6.93
CA LEU A 71 -12.50 1.95 7.57
C LEU A 71 -12.72 2.50 8.99
N ARG A 72 -11.66 2.95 9.67
CA ARG A 72 -11.76 3.64 10.97
C ARG A 72 -12.33 5.06 10.87
N GLY A 73 -12.35 5.66 9.68
CA GLY A 73 -12.90 6.99 9.48
C GLY A 73 -14.41 7.05 9.78
N ARG A 74 -14.76 7.84 10.80
CA ARG A 74 -16.12 7.94 11.36
C ARG A 74 -17.16 8.48 10.37
N THR A 75 -16.78 9.39 9.48
CA THR A 75 -17.69 10.03 8.51
C THR A 75 -17.22 9.81 7.08
N ALA A 76 -18.13 9.91 6.11
CA ALA A 76 -17.77 9.79 4.69
C ALA A 76 -16.69 10.80 4.27
N ARG A 77 -16.75 12.01 4.84
CA ARG A 77 -15.77 13.09 4.65
C ARG A 77 -14.40 12.74 5.18
N HIS A 78 -14.33 12.29 6.44
CA HIS A 78 -13.07 11.89 7.05
C HIS A 78 -12.43 10.72 6.27
N ARG A 79 -13.24 9.73 5.84
CA ARG A 79 -12.74 8.66 4.97
C ARG A 79 -12.24 9.17 3.63
N ALA A 80 -12.86 10.20 3.05
CA ALA A 80 -12.42 10.77 1.78
C ALA A 80 -11.08 11.50 1.93
N GLU A 81 -10.84 12.15 3.07
CA GLU A 81 -9.54 12.74 3.42
C GLU A 81 -8.46 11.66 3.56
N LEU A 82 -8.76 10.54 4.23
CA LEU A 82 -7.86 9.38 4.34
C LEU A 82 -7.57 8.74 2.98
N VAL A 83 -8.58 8.50 2.15
CA VAL A 83 -8.39 7.99 0.79
C VAL A 83 -7.51 8.95 -0.03
N SER A 84 -7.78 10.25 0.03
CA SER A 84 -6.99 11.28 -0.65
C SER A 84 -5.54 11.32 -0.16
N HIS A 85 -5.32 11.11 1.13
CA HIS A 85 -4.01 10.99 1.74
C HIS A 85 -3.26 9.75 1.21
N PHE A 86 -3.89 8.58 1.19
CA PHE A 86 -3.27 7.36 0.67
C PHE A 86 -3.03 7.39 -0.84
N VAL A 87 -3.88 8.05 -1.63
CA VAL A 87 -3.60 8.29 -3.06
C VAL A 87 -2.32 9.10 -3.24
N ARG A 88 -2.13 10.16 -2.43
CA ARG A 88 -0.90 10.96 -2.44
C ARG A 88 0.30 10.13 -1.99
N LEU A 89 0.16 9.30 -0.95
CA LEU A 89 1.19 8.37 -0.52
C LEU A 89 1.60 7.40 -1.64
N GLY A 90 0.64 6.78 -2.32
CA GLY A 90 0.92 5.88 -3.46
C GLY A 90 1.70 6.56 -4.58
N LYS A 91 1.38 7.84 -4.86
CA LYS A 91 2.13 8.66 -5.82
C LYS A 91 3.57 8.91 -5.36
N ARG A 92 3.79 9.28 -4.08
CA ARG A 92 5.13 9.49 -3.54
C ARG A 92 5.97 8.22 -3.54
N LEU A 93 5.38 7.07 -3.18
CA LEU A 93 6.04 5.78 -3.28
C LEU A 93 6.49 5.48 -4.72
N GLN A 94 5.65 5.77 -5.71
CA GLN A 94 6.00 5.64 -7.12
C GLN A 94 7.11 6.61 -7.57
N GLU A 95 7.12 7.84 -7.08
CA GLU A 95 8.19 8.82 -7.35
C GLU A 95 9.53 8.43 -6.71
N LEU A 96 9.51 7.77 -5.55
CA LEU A 96 10.71 7.20 -4.91
C LEU A 96 11.18 5.88 -5.55
N GLY A 97 10.49 5.39 -6.58
CA GLY A 97 10.78 4.10 -7.22
C GLY A 97 10.34 2.87 -6.41
N ASN A 98 9.63 3.05 -5.28
CA ASN A 98 9.06 1.97 -4.50
C ASN A 98 7.73 1.48 -5.10
N LEU A 99 7.83 0.71 -6.18
CA LEU A 99 6.66 0.14 -6.86
C LEU A 99 5.94 -0.92 -6.01
N HIS A 100 6.67 -1.63 -5.13
CA HIS A 100 6.09 -2.60 -4.21
C HIS A 100 5.08 -1.94 -3.26
N GLY A 101 5.49 -0.87 -2.58
CA GLY A 101 4.61 -0.11 -1.69
C GLY A 101 3.50 0.62 -2.43
N ALA A 102 3.80 1.21 -3.59
CA ALA A 102 2.79 1.90 -4.40
C ALA A 102 1.66 0.94 -4.85
N CYS A 103 2.04 -0.27 -5.29
CA CYS A 103 1.09 -1.31 -5.64
C CYS A 103 0.26 -1.76 -4.43
N ALA A 104 0.88 -1.96 -3.26
CA ALA A 104 0.16 -2.32 -2.03
C ALA A 104 -0.93 -1.29 -1.66
N VAL A 105 -0.60 0.00 -1.74
CA VAL A 105 -1.56 1.09 -1.50
C VAL A 105 -2.68 1.09 -2.55
N LEU A 106 -2.35 0.92 -3.82
CA LEU A 106 -3.34 0.83 -4.89
C LEU A 106 -4.29 -0.36 -4.68
N SER A 107 -3.75 -1.56 -4.44
CA SER A 107 -4.52 -2.78 -4.19
C SER A 107 -5.44 -2.62 -2.97
N ALA A 108 -4.98 -1.96 -1.91
CA ALA A 108 -5.81 -1.65 -0.75
C ALA A 108 -7.00 -0.75 -1.11
N LEU A 109 -6.77 0.31 -1.87
CA LEU A 109 -7.82 1.26 -2.28
C LEU A 109 -8.81 0.63 -3.26
N GLN A 110 -8.37 -0.30 -4.10
CA GLN A 110 -9.21 -1.06 -5.04
C GLN A 110 -9.86 -2.30 -4.42
N SER A 111 -9.45 -2.70 -3.20
CA SER A 111 -10.04 -3.84 -2.50
C SER A 111 -11.53 -3.62 -2.22
N ALA A 112 -12.31 -4.70 -2.24
CA ALA A 112 -13.76 -4.64 -2.05
C ALA A 112 -14.23 -3.84 -0.80
N PRO A 113 -13.56 -3.89 0.36
CA PRO A 113 -13.90 -3.07 1.53
C PRO A 113 -13.86 -1.57 1.31
N VAL A 114 -12.93 -1.09 0.50
CA VAL A 114 -12.73 0.34 0.24
C VAL A 114 -13.46 0.77 -1.03
N PHE A 115 -13.37 -0.01 -2.10
CA PHE A 115 -13.98 0.31 -3.40
C PHE A 115 -15.50 0.52 -3.31
N ARG A 116 -16.20 -0.28 -2.50
CA ARG A 116 -17.66 -0.18 -2.34
C ARG A 116 -18.15 1.09 -1.62
N LEU A 117 -17.26 1.90 -1.04
CA LEU A 117 -17.62 3.07 -0.23
C LEU A 117 -18.07 4.26 -1.11
N GLY A 118 -19.16 4.10 -1.88
CA GLY A 118 -19.60 5.07 -2.89
C GLY A 118 -19.76 6.51 -2.37
N LYS A 119 -20.34 6.68 -1.16
CA LYS A 119 -20.47 8.00 -0.50
C LYS A 119 -19.12 8.65 -0.17
N THR A 120 -18.12 7.85 0.16
CA THR A 120 -16.75 8.33 0.41
C THR A 120 -16.08 8.71 -0.90
N TRP A 121 -16.12 7.83 -1.90
CA TRP A 121 -15.54 8.11 -3.21
C TRP A 121 -16.13 9.37 -3.83
N ALA A 122 -17.44 9.59 -3.74
CA ALA A 122 -18.13 10.81 -4.18
C ALA A 122 -17.49 12.11 -3.64
N GLN A 123 -16.88 12.06 -2.46
CA GLN A 123 -16.23 13.22 -1.81
C GLN A 123 -14.72 13.30 -2.07
N VAL A 124 -14.12 12.29 -2.70
CA VAL A 124 -12.70 12.33 -3.12
C VAL A 124 -12.56 13.25 -4.34
N GLY A 125 -11.63 14.19 -4.24
CA GLY A 125 -11.36 15.19 -5.26
C GLY A 125 -11.01 14.61 -6.64
N ARG A 126 -11.31 15.38 -7.69
CA ARG A 126 -11.03 14.97 -9.08
C ARG A 126 -9.53 14.74 -9.31
N ARG A 127 -8.67 15.56 -8.68
CA ARG A 127 -7.20 15.45 -8.78
C ARG A 127 -6.72 14.11 -8.25
N GLU A 128 -7.18 13.70 -7.07
CA GLU A 128 -6.82 12.44 -6.43
C GLU A 128 -7.36 11.25 -7.24
N ARG A 129 -8.63 11.31 -7.70
CA ARG A 129 -9.17 10.26 -8.59
C ARG A 129 -8.34 10.09 -9.87
N GLN A 130 -7.91 11.18 -10.49
CA GLN A 130 -7.05 11.12 -11.67
C GLN A 130 -5.66 10.57 -11.33
N SER A 131 -5.12 10.91 -10.16
CA SER A 131 -3.85 10.36 -9.69
C SER A 131 -3.94 8.85 -9.44
N LEU A 132 -5.03 8.40 -8.82
CA LEU A 132 -5.29 6.97 -8.61
C LEU A 132 -5.46 6.23 -9.94
N ALA A 133 -6.16 6.83 -10.92
CA ALA A 133 -6.29 6.25 -12.25
C ALA A 133 -4.95 6.15 -12.99
N ARG A 134 -4.06 7.15 -12.84
CA ARG A 134 -2.69 7.07 -13.39
C ARG A 134 -1.87 5.96 -12.72
N LEU A 135 -1.94 5.84 -11.40
CA LEU A 135 -1.31 4.73 -10.69
C LEU A 135 -1.88 3.39 -11.15
N ALA A 136 -3.19 3.26 -11.29
CA ALA A 136 -3.83 2.03 -11.76
C ALA A 136 -3.37 1.63 -13.17
N ARG A 137 -3.16 2.59 -14.07
CA ARG A 137 -2.61 2.33 -15.41
C ARG A 137 -1.17 1.84 -15.40
N LEU A 138 -0.37 2.25 -14.41
CA LEU A 138 1.01 1.77 -14.29
C LEU A 138 1.06 0.26 -13.94
N PHE A 139 0.06 -0.23 -13.19
CA PHE A 139 -0.01 -1.60 -12.71
C PHE A 139 -1.06 -2.45 -13.45
N SER A 140 -1.72 -1.90 -14.47
CA SER A 140 -2.65 -2.68 -15.28
C SER A 140 -1.87 -3.64 -16.17
N GLU A 141 -2.34 -4.87 -16.27
CA GLU A 141 -1.93 -5.84 -17.29
C GLU A 141 -2.40 -5.31 -18.66
N GLN A 142 -1.58 -4.48 -19.30
CA GLN A 142 -1.67 -4.21 -20.73
C GLN A 142 -0.52 -4.96 -21.38
N ASP A 143 -0.79 -6.20 -21.77
CA ASP A 143 -0.09 -6.85 -22.87
C ASP A 143 -0.73 -6.39 -24.20
#